data_AF-A0A9J6FLT8-F1
#
_entry.id   AF-A0A9J6FLT8-F1
#
_cell.length_a   1.000
_cell.length_b   1.000
_cell.length_c   1.000
_cell.angle_alpha   90.00
_cell.angle_beta   90.00
_cell.angle_gamma   90.00
#
_symmetry.space_group_name_H-M   'P 1'
#
loop_
_entity.id
_entity.type
_entity.pdbx_description
1 polymer ?
#
loop_
_entity_poly.entity_id
_entity_poly.type
_entity_poly.pdbx_seq_one_letter_code
_entity_poly.pdbx_strand_id
1 'polypeptide(L)'
;MTRGRSSHIGVGCIIEVYTGLVIDHVVLSNFCLGCAIGPKASDEGYEDWLAEHECQRNIDCGAGRMEVEAALIMFKRSLSKNGLRYTTVMSDGDSRTMHSLKEEGVYGFVPIEKKDCINHVCKRMHTALRNVREQKKAQGVTLGGRGKLTDQKSEESPATTGMPSAAMLMTSWCKFNRAVANGEALPPHKDPLPDSVRATLEPIFDRLSDEALLERCADGKTQNASECLHSVIWTQASKNQHASLLSITRAVAEAVSVFNRGRRETNESIAAGLGYTAGSCLVRRSLEKDRKRLKKSTAAFLSNDASKRTLAKRHKVDRSTDYSPGQL
;
A
#
# COMPACT_ATOMS: atom_id res chain seq x y z
N MET A 1 5.74 -3.62 10.96
CA MET A 1 5.73 -2.96 12.28
C MET A 1 5.51 -4.03 13.33
N THR A 2 6.47 -4.29 14.20
CA THR A 2 6.20 -5.01 15.44
C THR A 2 5.51 -4.04 16.40
N ARG A 3 4.33 -4.41 16.90
CA ARG A 3 3.62 -3.66 17.95
C ARG A 3 4.53 -3.59 19.18
N GLY A 4 4.98 -2.38 19.56
CA GLY A 4 5.72 -2.16 20.81
C GLY A 4 6.82 -1.10 20.82
N ARG A 5 7.26 -0.56 19.67
CA ARG A 5 8.20 0.58 19.63
C ARG A 5 7.61 1.73 18.83
N SER A 6 7.37 2.88 19.48
CA SER A 6 7.04 4.14 18.80
C SER A 6 8.31 4.69 18.16
N SER A 7 8.32 4.84 16.83
CA SER A 7 9.41 5.50 16.14
C SER A 7 9.37 7.00 16.43
N HIS A 8 10.52 7.60 16.76
CA HIS A 8 10.67 9.05 16.86
C HIS A 8 10.79 9.74 15.50
N ILE A 9 11.01 8.96 14.44
CA ILE A 9 11.16 9.45 13.07
C ILE A 9 10.06 8.85 12.19
N GLY A 10 9.34 9.71 11.48
CA GLY A 10 8.36 9.38 10.45
C GLY A 10 8.89 9.73 9.07
N VAL A 11 8.60 8.91 8.07
CA VAL A 11 8.90 9.20 6.66
C VAL A 11 7.60 9.13 5.88
N GLY A 12 7.25 10.23 5.21
CA GLY A 12 6.13 10.30 4.28
C GLY A 12 6.64 10.48 2.85
N CYS A 13 6.01 9.81 1.89
CA CYS A 13 6.32 9.93 0.47
C CYS A 13 5.03 10.02 -0.36
N ILE A 14 5.06 10.80 -1.43
CA ILE A 14 4.05 10.79 -2.49
C ILE A 14 4.63 10.08 -3.70
N ILE A 15 3.93 9.04 -4.15
CA ILE A 15 4.30 8.24 -5.32
C ILE A 15 3.17 8.34 -6.33
N GLU A 16 3.50 8.75 -7.55
CA GLU A 16 2.56 8.82 -8.65
C GLU A 16 2.25 7.39 -9.13
N VAL A 17 0.97 7.05 -9.24
CA VAL A 17 0.50 5.67 -9.36
C VAL A 17 0.81 5.04 -10.72
N TYR A 18 0.82 5.83 -11.80
CA TYR A 18 0.99 5.31 -13.16
C TYR A 18 2.46 5.11 -13.54
N THR A 19 3.30 6.09 -13.24
CA THR A 19 4.75 6.06 -13.46
C THR A 19 5.48 5.30 -12.36
N GLY A 20 4.90 5.22 -11.17
CA GLY A 20 5.55 4.68 -9.99
C GLY A 20 6.67 5.58 -9.45
N LEU A 21 6.82 6.82 -9.93
CA LEU A 21 7.88 7.72 -9.48
C LEU A 21 7.51 8.39 -8.16
N VAL A 22 8.49 8.55 -7.29
CA VAL A 22 8.35 9.35 -6.07
C VAL A 22 8.46 10.82 -6.45
N ILE A 23 7.41 11.60 -6.20
CA ILE A 23 7.33 13.03 -6.58
C ILE A 23 7.50 13.97 -5.39
N ASP A 24 7.26 13.49 -4.16
CA ASP A 24 7.52 14.25 -2.96
C ASP A 24 7.87 13.33 -1.78
N HIS A 25 8.59 13.86 -0.79
CA HIS A 25 8.87 13.18 0.47
C HIS A 25 9.14 14.18 1.60
N VAL A 26 8.89 13.77 2.83
CA VAL A 26 9.20 14.51 4.05
C VAL A 26 9.68 13.55 5.14
N VAL A 27 10.66 13.99 5.92
CA VAL A 27 11.13 13.27 7.11
C VAL A 27 10.78 14.10 8.33
N LEU A 28 10.01 13.52 9.24
CA LEU A 28 9.57 14.13 10.47
C LEU A 28 10.29 13.49 11.66
N SER A 29 10.64 14.30 12.65
CA SER A 29 11.20 13.84 13.92
C SER A 29 10.56 14.61 15.06
N ASN A 30 10.02 13.87 16.04
CA ASN A 30 9.53 14.46 17.29
C ASN A 30 10.59 14.43 18.40
N PHE A 31 11.81 14.03 18.08
CA PHE A 31 12.88 13.84 19.05
C PHE A 31 14.17 14.51 18.59
N CYS A 32 14.87 15.09 19.55
CA CYS A 32 16.25 15.52 19.38
C CYS A 32 17.03 15.01 20.57
N LEU A 33 18.12 14.26 20.30
CA LEU A 33 18.99 13.77 21.37
C LEU A 33 19.68 14.93 22.10
N GLY A 34 20.10 15.96 21.35
CA GLY A 34 20.70 17.18 21.90
C GLY A 34 19.78 17.85 22.92
N CYS A 35 18.51 18.09 22.60
CA CYS A 35 17.56 18.62 23.58
C CYS A 35 17.28 17.68 24.76
N ALA A 36 17.44 16.37 24.59
CA ALA A 36 17.16 15.40 25.64
C ALA A 36 18.29 15.30 26.68
N ILE A 37 19.54 15.55 26.29
CA ILE A 37 20.72 15.44 27.15
C ILE A 37 21.38 16.78 27.47
N GLY A 38 21.04 17.83 26.72
CA GLY A 38 21.60 19.16 26.87
C GLY A 38 21.22 19.84 28.19
N PRO A 39 21.80 21.02 28.46
CA PRO A 39 21.49 21.79 29.65
C PRO A 39 19.99 22.13 29.69
N LYS A 40 19.44 22.16 30.90
CA LYS A 40 18.08 22.66 31.14
C LYS A 40 18.09 24.17 31.18
N ALA A 41 16.93 24.80 31.03
CA ALA A 41 16.77 26.25 31.13
C ALA A 41 17.24 26.85 32.47
N SER A 42 17.40 26.02 33.51
CA SER A 42 17.93 26.40 34.82
C SER A 42 19.46 26.39 34.91
N ASP A 43 20.15 25.78 33.95
CA ASP A 43 21.56 25.46 34.04
C ASP A 43 22.40 26.60 33.43
N GLU A 44 23.56 26.87 34.03
CA GLU A 44 24.51 27.87 33.52
C GLU A 44 25.02 27.46 32.12
N GLY A 45 25.03 28.40 31.17
CA GLY A 45 25.38 28.13 29.77
C GLY A 45 24.25 27.59 28.90
N TYR A 46 23.00 27.52 29.40
CA TYR A 46 21.84 27.14 28.56
C TYR A 46 21.65 28.07 27.37
N GLU A 47 21.74 29.39 27.56
CA GLU A 47 21.54 30.38 26.50
C GLU A 47 22.60 30.25 25.39
N ASP A 48 23.87 30.05 25.77
CA ASP A 48 24.97 29.83 24.82
C ASP A 48 24.77 28.52 24.05
N TRP A 49 24.40 27.45 24.75
CA TRP A 49 24.07 26.17 24.12
C TRP A 49 22.87 26.30 23.17
N LEU A 50 21.80 26.98 23.58
CA LEU A 50 20.60 27.16 22.77
C LEU A 50 20.89 27.96 21.50
N ALA A 51 21.77 28.97 21.57
CA ALA A 51 22.18 29.78 20.44
C ALA A 51 22.93 28.95 19.36
N GLU A 52 23.73 27.96 19.78
CA GLU A 52 24.48 27.08 18.87
C GLU A 52 23.70 25.81 18.49
N HIS A 53 22.63 25.47 19.21
CA HIS A 53 21.95 24.19 19.06
C HIS A 53 21.07 24.10 17.81
N GLU A 54 21.44 23.23 16.88
CA GLU A 54 20.59 22.86 15.76
C GLU A 54 19.62 21.72 16.14
N CYS A 55 18.40 22.12 16.52
CA CYS A 55 17.37 21.18 16.95
C CYS A 55 16.93 20.24 15.82
N GLN A 56 16.93 18.94 16.11
CA GLN A 56 16.49 17.90 15.16
C GLN A 56 15.01 17.54 15.30
N ARG A 57 14.28 18.17 16.22
CA ARG A 57 12.82 18.04 16.30
C ARG A 57 12.21 19.03 15.32
N ASN A 58 11.40 18.55 14.38
CA ASN A 58 10.71 19.39 13.41
C ASN A 58 9.18 19.21 13.42
N ILE A 59 8.66 18.38 14.32
CA ILE A 59 7.23 18.21 14.56
C ILE A 59 6.96 18.01 16.04
N ASP A 60 5.85 18.58 16.53
CA ASP A 60 5.37 18.38 17.88
C ASP A 60 4.11 17.50 17.89
N CYS A 61 4.28 16.24 17.47
CA CYS A 61 3.19 15.26 17.52
C CYS A 61 3.71 13.87 17.86
N GLY A 62 2.82 13.04 18.43
CA GLY A 62 3.10 11.62 18.65
C GLY A 62 3.29 10.86 17.32
N ALA A 63 3.99 9.72 17.39
CA ALA A 63 4.31 8.90 16.21
C ALA A 63 3.07 8.50 15.39
N GLY A 64 1.93 8.27 16.03
CA GLY A 64 0.66 7.93 15.36
C GLY A 64 -0.01 9.06 14.58
N ARG A 65 0.42 10.32 14.79
CA ARG A 65 -0.06 11.50 14.05
C ARG A 65 0.90 11.94 12.94
N MET A 66 2.15 11.50 12.96
CA MET A 66 3.17 11.89 11.98
C MET A 66 2.78 11.56 10.54
N GLU A 67 2.02 10.48 10.30
CA GLU A 67 1.52 10.16 8.96
C GLU A 67 0.60 11.25 8.41
N VAL A 68 -0.29 11.75 9.25
CA VAL A 68 -1.25 12.81 8.90
C VAL A 68 -0.50 14.13 8.65
N GLU A 69 0.39 14.51 9.56
CA GLU A 69 1.17 15.75 9.44
C GLU A 69 2.06 15.71 8.19
N ALA A 70 2.70 14.57 7.91
CA ALA A 70 3.51 14.39 6.70
C ALA A 70 2.68 14.59 5.43
N ALA A 71 1.47 14.02 5.37
CA ALA A 71 0.58 14.22 4.24
C ALA A 71 0.15 15.68 4.11
N LEU A 72 -0.26 16.33 5.21
CA LEU A 72 -0.64 17.74 5.18
C LEU A 72 0.48 18.63 4.64
N ILE A 73 1.72 18.43 5.11
CA ILE A 73 2.90 19.17 4.62
C ILE A 73 3.08 18.98 3.11
N MET A 74 3.06 17.74 2.63
CA MET A 74 3.29 17.45 1.21
C MET A 74 2.15 17.94 0.31
N PHE A 75 0.89 17.88 0.75
CA PHE A 75 -0.25 18.37 -0.01
C PHE A 75 -0.31 19.90 -0.05
N LYS A 76 -0.08 20.57 1.09
CA LYS A 76 -0.06 22.05 1.16
C LYS A 76 0.99 22.66 0.24
N ARG A 77 2.17 22.02 0.10
CA ARG A 77 3.24 22.51 -0.78
C ARG A 77 3.21 21.94 -2.20
N SER A 78 2.26 21.06 -2.54
CA SER A 78 2.31 20.31 -3.80
C SER A 78 2.28 21.22 -5.03
N LEU A 79 1.49 22.30 -4.97
CA LEU A 79 1.32 23.21 -6.09
C LEU A 79 2.58 24.07 -6.30
N SER A 80 3.15 24.62 -5.22
CA SER A 80 4.35 25.45 -5.31
C SER A 80 5.60 24.63 -5.62
N LYS A 81 5.71 23.42 -5.09
CA LYS A 81 6.89 22.55 -5.27
C LYS A 81 6.87 21.80 -6.60
N ASN A 82 5.73 21.22 -6.96
CA ASN A 82 5.62 20.26 -8.06
C ASN A 82 4.69 20.74 -9.19
N GLY A 83 3.97 21.85 -9.02
CA GLY A 83 2.99 22.31 -10.01
C GLY A 83 1.76 21.41 -10.11
N LEU A 84 1.51 20.55 -9.11
CA LEU A 84 0.47 19.52 -9.15
C LEU A 84 -0.46 19.63 -7.94
N ARG A 85 -1.74 19.28 -8.16
CA ARG A 85 -2.70 18.97 -7.09
C ARG A 85 -2.87 17.47 -7.02
N TYR A 86 -2.78 16.90 -5.82
CA TYR A 86 -2.97 15.46 -5.60
C TYR A 86 -4.44 15.20 -5.31
N THR A 87 -5.25 15.04 -6.37
CA THR A 87 -6.71 14.93 -6.26
C THR A 87 -7.20 13.51 -6.00
N THR A 88 -6.35 12.50 -6.20
CA THR A 88 -6.72 11.10 -5.98
C THR A 88 -5.65 10.42 -5.13
N VAL A 89 -6.06 9.83 -4.02
CA VAL A 89 -5.17 9.19 -3.05
C VAL A 89 -5.51 7.73 -2.93
N MET A 90 -4.55 6.87 -3.24
CA MET A 90 -4.65 5.45 -2.97
C MET A 90 -4.21 5.18 -1.53
N SER A 91 -5.15 4.79 -0.67
CA SER A 91 -4.86 4.47 0.73
C SER A 91 -5.26 3.04 1.08
N ASP A 92 -4.69 2.59 2.19
CA ASP A 92 -5.13 1.38 2.86
C ASP A 92 -6.27 1.75 3.83
N GLY A 93 -7.54 1.60 3.41
CA GLY A 93 -8.69 1.73 4.33
C GLY A 93 -8.98 3.13 4.82
N ASP A 94 -9.75 3.22 5.91
CA ASP A 94 -10.08 4.49 6.55
C ASP A 94 -8.84 5.12 7.13
N SER A 95 -8.37 6.15 6.44
CA SER A 95 -7.18 6.89 6.81
C SER A 95 -7.60 8.20 7.47
N ARG A 96 -7.17 8.39 8.72
CA ARG A 96 -7.24 9.69 9.42
C ARG A 96 -6.65 10.82 8.57
N THR A 97 -5.66 10.46 7.75
CA THR A 97 -5.03 11.29 6.73
C THR A 97 -6.04 11.88 5.75
N MET A 98 -6.92 11.06 5.15
CA MET A 98 -7.92 11.55 4.19
C MET A 98 -8.95 12.48 4.82
N HIS A 99 -9.36 12.19 6.05
CA HIS A 99 -10.26 13.07 6.78
C HIS A 99 -9.60 14.45 7.02
N SER A 100 -8.38 14.46 7.54
CA SER A 100 -7.64 15.71 7.84
C SER A 100 -7.36 16.53 6.57
N LEU A 101 -7.03 15.87 5.45
CA LEU A 101 -6.83 16.55 4.16
C LEU A 101 -8.10 17.25 3.65
N LYS A 102 -9.27 16.64 3.88
CA LYS A 102 -10.57 17.22 3.50
C LYS A 102 -10.98 18.36 4.42
N GLU A 103 -10.82 18.18 5.73
CA GLU A 103 -11.12 19.23 6.72
C GLU A 103 -10.26 20.47 6.52
N GLU A 104 -8.98 20.29 6.24
CA GLU A 104 -8.05 21.40 5.98
C GLU A 104 -8.27 22.09 4.64
N GLY A 105 -9.09 21.51 3.74
CA GLY A 105 -9.40 22.12 2.44
C GLY A 105 -8.16 22.49 1.65
N VAL A 106 -7.13 21.62 1.61
CA VAL A 106 -5.79 21.93 1.08
C VAL A 106 -5.79 22.43 -0.38
N TYR A 107 -6.83 22.14 -1.15
CA TYR A 107 -7.03 22.65 -2.52
C TYR A 107 -8.34 23.45 -2.69
N GLY A 108 -8.88 24.01 -1.60
CA GLY A 108 -10.12 24.77 -1.58
C GLY A 108 -11.31 23.94 -2.06
N PHE A 109 -11.90 24.34 -3.18
CA PHE A 109 -13.07 23.69 -3.77
C PHE A 109 -12.74 22.41 -4.56
N VAL A 110 -11.46 22.08 -4.77
CA VAL A 110 -11.07 20.87 -5.50
C VAL A 110 -11.06 19.68 -4.54
N PRO A 111 -11.97 18.69 -4.70
CA PRO A 111 -12.07 17.57 -3.78
C PRO A 111 -10.89 16.61 -3.95
N ILE A 112 -10.56 15.94 -2.84
CA ILE A 112 -9.61 14.82 -2.83
C ILE A 112 -10.40 13.52 -2.70
N GLU A 113 -10.29 12.70 -3.73
CA GLU A 113 -10.90 11.38 -3.82
C GLU A 113 -10.01 10.30 -3.22
N LYS A 114 -10.63 9.34 -2.54
CA LYS A 114 -9.95 8.18 -2.00
C LYS A 114 -10.18 6.99 -2.93
N LYS A 115 -9.11 6.28 -3.25
CA LYS A 115 -9.14 4.95 -3.88
C LYS A 115 -8.58 3.91 -2.89
N ASP A 116 -9.10 2.70 -2.93
CA ASP A 116 -8.67 1.60 -2.06
C ASP A 116 -7.74 0.64 -2.81
N CYS A 117 -6.63 0.27 -2.16
CA CYS A 117 -5.66 -0.67 -2.71
C CYS A 117 -6.27 -2.07 -2.85
N ILE A 118 -6.30 -2.62 -4.08
CA ILE A 118 -6.94 -3.92 -4.34
C ILE A 118 -6.28 -5.07 -3.57
N ASN A 119 -4.94 -5.05 -3.45
CA ASN A 119 -4.20 -6.02 -2.66
C ASN A 119 -4.61 -5.97 -1.19
N HIS A 120 -4.93 -4.79 -0.69
CA HIS A 120 -5.38 -4.66 0.69
C HIS A 120 -6.80 -5.18 0.87
N VAL A 121 -7.72 -4.89 -0.05
CA VAL A 121 -9.09 -5.45 -0.02
C VAL A 121 -9.04 -6.99 -0.02
N CYS A 122 -8.22 -7.58 -0.87
CA CYS A 122 -8.00 -9.04 -0.87
C CYS A 122 -7.45 -9.54 0.47
N LYS A 123 -6.45 -8.86 1.06
CA LYS A 123 -5.91 -9.20 2.39
C LYS A 123 -6.97 -9.12 3.50
N ARG A 124 -7.89 -8.14 3.44
CA ARG A 124 -9.03 -8.06 4.38
C ARG A 124 -9.95 -9.25 4.26
N MET A 125 -10.25 -9.67 3.03
CA MET A 125 -11.06 -10.86 2.77
C MET A 125 -10.39 -12.10 3.38
N HIS A 126 -9.13 -12.38 3.06
CA HIS A 126 -8.42 -13.53 3.61
C HIS A 126 -8.33 -13.50 5.14
N THR A 127 -8.13 -12.31 5.72
CA THR A 127 -8.11 -12.15 7.18
C THR A 127 -9.46 -12.42 7.81
N ALA A 128 -10.55 -11.93 7.22
CA ALA A 128 -11.90 -12.20 7.69
C ALA A 128 -12.22 -13.70 7.64
N LEU A 129 -11.88 -14.37 6.53
CA LEU A 129 -12.04 -15.82 6.37
C LEU A 129 -11.25 -16.61 7.42
N ARG A 130 -10.00 -16.21 7.67
CA ARG A 130 -9.16 -16.85 8.70
C ARG A 130 -9.74 -16.67 10.10
N ASN A 131 -10.20 -15.46 10.44
CA ASN A 131 -10.79 -15.18 11.75
C ASN A 131 -12.06 -16.01 11.97
N VAL A 132 -12.90 -16.14 10.94
CA VAL A 132 -14.07 -17.04 10.95
C VAL A 132 -13.67 -18.49 11.21
N ARG A 133 -12.65 -18.99 10.51
CA ARG A 133 -12.14 -20.34 10.70
C ARG A 133 -11.67 -20.58 12.13
N GLU A 134 -10.90 -19.66 12.70
CA GLU A 134 -10.41 -19.76 14.08
C GLU A 134 -11.55 -19.69 15.10
N GLN A 135 -12.53 -18.79 14.91
CA GLN A 135 -13.70 -18.69 15.77
C GLN A 135 -14.52 -19.98 15.77
N LYS A 136 -14.73 -20.58 14.60
CA LYS A 136 -15.47 -21.85 14.48
C LYS A 136 -14.69 -23.04 15.03
N LYS A 137 -13.36 -23.05 14.87
CA LYS A 137 -12.48 -24.04 15.50
C LYS A 137 -12.57 -23.97 17.02
N ALA A 138 -12.61 -22.77 17.61
CA ALA A 138 -12.82 -22.57 19.04
C ALA A 138 -14.21 -23.05 19.52
N GLN A 139 -15.21 -23.05 18.63
CA GLN A 139 -16.56 -23.60 18.87
C GLN A 139 -16.66 -25.12 18.60
N GLY A 140 -15.53 -25.81 18.34
CA GLY A 140 -15.51 -27.25 18.05
C GLY A 140 -15.95 -27.62 16.63
N VAL A 141 -16.23 -26.64 15.76
CA VAL A 141 -16.65 -26.85 14.37
C VAL A 141 -15.44 -26.76 13.44
N THR A 142 -15.11 -27.86 12.76
CA THR A 142 -14.00 -27.90 11.80
C THR A 142 -14.45 -27.46 10.40
N LEU A 143 -13.92 -26.32 9.94
CA LEU A 143 -14.12 -25.78 8.59
C LEU A 143 -13.06 -26.23 7.56
N GLY A 144 -12.23 -27.24 7.87
CA GLY A 144 -11.21 -27.79 6.96
C GLY A 144 -11.57 -29.17 6.42
N GLY A 145 -11.18 -29.49 5.18
CA GLY A 145 -11.41 -30.77 4.49
C GLY A 145 -11.80 -30.61 3.01
N ARG A 146 -11.91 -31.71 2.24
CA ARG A 146 -12.51 -31.67 0.88
C ARG A 146 -13.92 -31.07 0.98
N GLY A 147 -14.21 -30.05 0.16
CA GLY A 147 -15.50 -29.33 0.19
C GLY A 147 -15.63 -28.28 1.30
N LYS A 148 -14.55 -27.91 1.99
CA LYS A 148 -14.53 -26.82 3.00
C LYS A 148 -13.36 -25.84 2.75
N LEU A 149 -13.32 -24.72 3.48
CA LEU A 149 -12.28 -23.68 3.37
C LEU A 149 -10.89 -24.28 3.60
N THR A 150 -10.13 -24.49 2.51
CA THR A 150 -8.75 -24.97 2.55
C THR A 150 -7.79 -23.81 2.36
N ASP A 151 -6.60 -23.89 2.97
CA ASP A 151 -5.55 -22.86 2.98
C ASP A 151 -4.85 -22.66 1.61
N GLN A 152 -5.57 -22.80 0.50
CA GLN A 152 -5.03 -22.43 -0.80
C GLN A 152 -5.08 -20.92 -0.94
N LYS A 153 -3.94 -20.32 -1.29
CA LYS A 153 -3.84 -18.92 -1.70
C LYS A 153 -4.70 -18.70 -2.94
N SER A 154 -5.95 -18.29 -2.77
CA SER A 154 -6.78 -17.72 -3.82
C SER A 154 -6.50 -16.22 -3.87
N GLU A 155 -5.51 -15.84 -4.68
CA GLU A 155 -5.23 -14.44 -5.05
C GLU A 155 -6.03 -14.04 -6.29
N GLU A 156 -7.35 -14.23 -6.24
CA GLU A 156 -8.24 -13.72 -7.28
C GLU A 156 -9.17 -12.66 -6.68
N SER A 157 -9.05 -11.45 -7.23
CA SER A 157 -10.13 -10.47 -7.14
C SER A 157 -11.26 -10.95 -8.04
N PRO A 158 -12.52 -10.99 -7.55
CA PRO A 158 -13.65 -11.08 -8.44
C PRO A 158 -13.63 -9.83 -9.33
N ALA A 159 -13.75 -10.02 -10.65
CA ALA A 159 -13.99 -8.92 -11.57
C ALA A 159 -15.31 -8.25 -11.16
N THR A 160 -15.21 -6.99 -10.72
CA THR A 160 -16.34 -6.20 -10.21
C THR A 160 -17.01 -5.48 -11.36
N THR A 161 -17.93 -6.17 -12.02
CA THR A 161 -19.02 -5.51 -12.76
C THR A 161 -20.03 -5.00 -11.74
N GLY A 162 -20.18 -3.67 -11.64
CA GLY A 162 -21.24 -3.02 -10.89
C GLY A 162 -22.63 -3.55 -11.26
N MET A 163 -23.64 -3.27 -10.43
CA MET A 163 -25.00 -3.74 -10.67
C MET A 163 -25.49 -3.27 -12.04
N PRO A 164 -25.71 -4.17 -13.01
CA PRO A 164 -26.13 -3.77 -14.34
C PRO A 164 -27.62 -3.39 -14.32
N SER A 165 -28.01 -2.44 -15.17
CA SER A 165 -29.44 -2.20 -15.44
C SER A 165 -30.10 -3.48 -15.98
N ALA A 166 -31.44 -3.58 -15.90
CA ALA A 166 -32.19 -4.75 -16.37
C ALA A 166 -31.82 -5.18 -17.81
N ALA A 167 -31.52 -4.23 -18.70
CA ALA A 167 -31.08 -4.50 -20.07
C ALA A 167 -29.68 -5.13 -20.17
N MET A 168 -28.78 -4.83 -19.23
CA MET A 168 -27.41 -5.32 -19.20
C MET A 168 -27.29 -6.69 -18.47
N LEU A 169 -28.31 -7.05 -17.67
CA LEU A 169 -28.44 -8.36 -17.02
C LEU A 169 -28.87 -9.49 -17.98
N MET A 170 -29.67 -9.19 -19.01
CA MET A 170 -30.11 -10.19 -20.01
C MET A 170 -28.93 -10.79 -20.81
N THR A 171 -27.88 -10.00 -21.02
CA THR A 171 -26.62 -10.44 -21.63
C THR A 171 -25.54 -10.80 -20.61
N SER A 172 -25.87 -10.84 -19.31
CA SER A 172 -24.91 -11.15 -18.26
C SER A 172 -24.35 -12.55 -18.43
N TRP A 173 -23.04 -12.70 -18.25
CA TRP A 173 -22.35 -13.98 -18.20
C TRP A 173 -22.75 -14.83 -16.99
N CYS A 174 -23.30 -14.20 -15.94
CA CYS A 174 -23.77 -14.88 -14.75
C CYS A 174 -25.19 -15.46 -14.97
N LYS A 175 -25.30 -16.81 -14.92
CA LYS A 175 -26.57 -17.53 -15.13
C LYS A 175 -27.66 -17.13 -14.14
N PHE A 176 -27.30 -16.83 -12.89
CA PHE A 176 -28.21 -16.33 -11.87
C PHE A 176 -28.82 -14.99 -12.27
N ASN A 177 -27.96 -14.01 -12.57
CA ASN A 177 -28.38 -12.66 -12.99
C ASN A 177 -29.23 -12.67 -14.27
N ARG A 178 -28.91 -13.56 -15.21
CA ARG A 178 -29.68 -13.74 -16.43
C ARG A 178 -31.07 -14.34 -16.16
N ALA A 179 -31.15 -15.38 -15.32
CA ALA A 179 -32.42 -15.99 -14.96
C ALA A 179 -33.34 -14.99 -14.22
N VAL A 180 -32.77 -14.19 -13.29
CA VAL A 180 -33.50 -13.10 -12.62
C VAL A 180 -34.03 -12.07 -13.61
N ALA A 181 -33.21 -11.63 -14.57
CA ALA A 181 -33.61 -10.63 -15.56
C ALA A 181 -34.64 -11.15 -16.58
N ASN A 182 -34.60 -12.44 -16.90
CA ASN A 182 -35.54 -13.08 -17.82
C ASN A 182 -36.83 -13.57 -17.12
N GLY A 183 -36.92 -13.50 -15.79
CA GLY A 183 -38.04 -14.06 -15.02
C GLY A 183 -38.07 -15.60 -15.03
N GLU A 184 -36.94 -16.24 -15.29
CA GLU A 184 -36.80 -17.70 -15.33
C GLU A 184 -36.56 -18.28 -13.92
N ALA A 185 -36.85 -19.57 -13.74
CA ALA A 185 -36.53 -20.27 -12.51
C ALA A 185 -35.01 -20.25 -12.26
N LEU A 186 -34.60 -19.95 -11.02
CA LEU A 186 -33.19 -19.85 -10.64
C LEU A 186 -32.47 -21.19 -10.87
N PRO A 187 -31.25 -21.17 -11.46
CA PRO A 187 -30.49 -22.40 -11.66
C PRO A 187 -30.21 -23.10 -10.33
N PRO A 188 -30.40 -24.43 -10.22
CA PRO A 188 -30.04 -25.16 -9.02
C PRO A 188 -28.52 -25.10 -8.80
N HIS A 189 -28.09 -24.77 -7.58
CA HIS A 189 -26.69 -24.85 -7.20
C HIS A 189 -26.32 -26.28 -6.84
N LYS A 190 -25.41 -26.89 -7.61
CA LYS A 190 -24.81 -28.17 -7.25
C LYS A 190 -23.86 -27.97 -6.05
N ASP A 191 -23.97 -28.82 -5.04
CA ASP A 191 -23.16 -28.80 -3.81
C ASP A 191 -23.17 -27.46 -3.05
N PRO A 192 -24.33 -27.02 -2.53
CA PRO A 192 -24.41 -25.78 -1.78
C PRO A 192 -23.51 -25.82 -0.55
N LEU A 193 -22.83 -24.71 -0.27
CA LEU A 193 -22.09 -24.55 0.98
C LEU A 193 -23.03 -24.84 2.16
N PRO A 194 -22.58 -25.58 3.19
CA PRO A 194 -23.39 -25.84 4.37
C PRO A 194 -23.90 -24.51 4.96
N ASP A 195 -25.14 -24.48 5.44
CA ASP A 195 -25.77 -23.23 5.89
C ASP A 195 -24.98 -22.54 7.01
N SER A 196 -24.32 -23.34 7.86
CA SER A 196 -23.40 -22.83 8.89
C SER A 196 -22.20 -22.08 8.32
N VAL A 197 -21.70 -22.49 7.15
CA VAL A 197 -20.63 -21.81 6.42
C VAL A 197 -21.19 -20.57 5.72
N ARG A 198 -22.33 -20.69 5.03
CA ARG A 198 -22.98 -19.57 4.33
C ARG A 198 -23.26 -18.41 5.30
N ALA A 199 -23.95 -18.67 6.41
CA ALA A 199 -24.28 -17.65 7.41
C ALA A 199 -23.04 -16.97 8.00
N THR A 200 -21.87 -17.61 7.95
CA THR A 200 -20.61 -17.01 8.42
C THR A 200 -19.88 -16.23 7.32
N LEU A 201 -20.08 -16.59 6.05
CA LEU A 201 -19.46 -15.93 4.90
C LEU A 201 -20.27 -14.73 4.40
N GLU A 202 -21.58 -14.79 4.47
CA GLU A 202 -22.52 -13.75 4.04
C GLU A 202 -22.12 -12.33 4.49
N PRO A 203 -21.85 -12.04 5.78
CA PRO A 203 -21.44 -10.69 6.19
C PRO A 203 -20.07 -10.26 5.62
N ILE A 204 -19.21 -11.20 5.22
CA ILE A 204 -17.94 -10.89 4.57
C ILE A 204 -18.20 -10.49 3.12
N PHE A 205 -19.04 -11.25 2.41
CA PHE A 205 -19.40 -10.97 1.03
C PHE A 205 -20.18 -9.66 0.92
N ASP A 206 -21.19 -9.43 1.76
CA ASP A 206 -21.96 -8.18 1.77
C ASP A 206 -21.05 -6.95 1.88
N ARG A 207 -20.10 -6.99 2.82
CA ARG A 207 -19.13 -5.89 3.00
C ARG A 207 -18.18 -5.73 1.82
N LEU A 208 -17.81 -6.81 1.13
CA LEU A 208 -16.90 -6.77 -0.03
C LEU A 208 -17.64 -6.42 -1.33
N SER A 209 -18.96 -6.61 -1.35
CA SER A 209 -19.85 -6.25 -2.45
C SER A 209 -20.46 -4.86 -2.29
N ASP A 210 -20.05 -4.09 -1.26
CA ASP A 210 -20.39 -2.68 -1.09
C ASP A 210 -19.99 -1.88 -2.34
N GLU A 211 -20.97 -1.26 -3.00
CA GLU A 211 -20.77 -0.58 -4.28
C GLU A 211 -19.73 0.55 -4.17
N ALA A 212 -19.77 1.31 -3.08
CA ALA A 212 -18.80 2.38 -2.83
C ALA A 212 -17.37 1.84 -2.67
N LEU A 213 -17.18 0.67 -2.04
CA LEU A 213 -15.88 -0.01 -2.00
C LEU A 213 -15.43 -0.44 -3.40
N LEU A 214 -16.34 -1.02 -4.19
CA LEU A 214 -16.03 -1.49 -5.53
C LEU A 214 -15.62 -0.37 -6.46
N GLU A 215 -16.31 0.77 -6.44
CA GLU A 215 -15.94 1.97 -7.19
C GLU A 215 -14.55 2.50 -6.81
N ARG A 216 -14.22 2.45 -5.51
CA ARG A 216 -12.89 2.86 -5.02
C ARG A 216 -11.77 1.89 -5.42
N CYS A 217 -12.10 0.65 -5.80
CA CYS A 217 -11.14 -0.37 -6.23
C CYS A 217 -11.17 -0.65 -7.74
N ALA A 218 -12.08 -0.04 -8.50
CA ALA A 218 -12.32 -0.34 -9.91
C ALA A 218 -11.06 -0.22 -10.79
N ASP A 219 -10.13 0.66 -10.42
CA ASP A 219 -8.88 0.88 -11.15
C ASP A 219 -7.83 -0.24 -10.97
N GLY A 220 -8.07 -1.19 -10.05
CA GLY A 220 -7.20 -2.33 -9.78
C GLY A 220 -5.79 -1.95 -9.30
N LYS A 221 -5.61 -0.75 -8.75
CA LYS A 221 -4.31 -0.20 -8.37
C LYS A 221 -3.82 -0.74 -7.03
N THR A 222 -2.50 -0.75 -6.86
CA THR A 222 -1.84 -1.31 -5.67
C THR A 222 -0.80 -0.35 -5.11
N GLN A 223 -0.59 -0.40 -3.80
CA GLN A 223 0.47 0.35 -3.11
C GLN A 223 1.84 -0.35 -3.16
N ASN A 224 2.06 -1.29 -4.09
CA ASN A 224 3.31 -2.07 -4.15
C ASN A 224 4.55 -1.18 -4.32
N ALA A 225 4.42 -0.02 -4.97
CA ALA A 225 5.50 0.94 -5.12
C ALA A 225 5.97 1.51 -3.78
N SER A 226 5.06 1.79 -2.83
CA SER A 226 5.44 2.29 -1.50
C SER A 226 6.09 1.20 -0.67
N GLU A 227 5.60 -0.04 -0.73
CA GLU A 227 6.24 -1.21 -0.10
C GLU A 227 7.67 -1.43 -0.64
N CYS A 228 7.86 -1.26 -1.96
CA CYS A 228 9.17 -1.35 -2.60
C CYS A 228 10.11 -0.22 -2.17
N LEU A 229 9.65 1.05 -2.18
CA LEU A 229 10.44 2.21 -1.76
C LEU A 229 10.90 2.08 -0.31
N HIS A 230 10.01 1.63 0.58
CA HIS A 230 10.37 1.35 1.96
C HIS A 230 11.56 0.40 2.04
N SER A 231 11.58 -0.68 1.27
CA SER A 231 12.72 -1.60 1.27
C SER A 231 14.04 -0.91 0.88
N VAL A 232 14.00 0.06 -0.05
CA VAL A 232 15.19 0.81 -0.48
C VAL A 232 15.67 1.75 0.62
N ILE A 233 14.78 2.50 1.26
CA ILE A 233 15.11 3.41 2.38
C ILE A 233 15.81 2.61 3.49
N TRP A 234 15.22 1.48 3.88
CA TRP A 234 15.71 0.70 5.01
C TRP A 234 16.95 -0.16 4.71
N THR A 235 17.36 -0.25 3.43
CA THR A 235 18.69 -0.78 3.09
C THR A 235 19.81 0.22 3.34
N GLN A 236 19.48 1.51 3.45
CA GLN A 236 20.44 2.60 3.70
C GLN A 236 20.45 3.02 5.17
N ALA A 237 19.28 3.02 5.82
CA ALA A 237 19.13 3.28 7.24
C ALA A 237 18.59 2.05 7.97
N SER A 238 19.32 1.53 8.95
CA SER A 238 18.85 0.39 9.75
C SER A 238 17.64 0.78 10.60
N LYS A 239 16.61 -0.08 10.62
CA LYS A 239 15.44 0.08 11.51
C LYS A 239 15.74 -0.20 12.99
N ASN A 240 16.89 -0.81 13.28
CA ASN A 240 17.22 -1.34 14.60
C ASN A 240 18.13 -0.41 15.42
N GLN A 241 18.54 0.72 14.83
CA GLN A 241 19.44 1.69 15.46
C GLN A 241 18.77 3.05 15.51
N HIS A 242 19.06 3.82 16.55
CA HIS A 242 18.69 5.23 16.59
C HIS A 242 19.51 5.98 15.55
N ALA A 243 18.84 6.75 14.70
CA ALA A 243 19.47 7.58 13.68
C ALA A 243 19.02 9.04 13.88
N SER A 244 19.91 9.99 13.56
CA SER A 244 19.57 11.41 13.56
C SER A 244 18.60 11.77 12.44
N LEU A 245 17.87 12.89 12.58
CA LEU A 245 17.02 13.42 11.53
C LEU A 245 17.81 13.60 10.22
N LEU A 246 19.03 14.14 10.32
CA LEU A 246 19.91 14.37 9.17
C LEU A 246 20.29 13.06 8.46
N SER A 247 20.62 12.01 9.22
CA SER A 247 20.98 10.70 8.66
C SER A 247 19.82 10.08 7.88
N ILE A 248 18.61 10.13 8.43
CA ILE A 248 17.43 9.61 7.76
C ILE A 248 17.04 10.48 6.56
N THR A 249 17.13 11.81 6.68
CA THR A 249 16.83 12.74 5.58
C THR A 249 17.74 12.46 4.39
N ARG A 250 19.05 12.31 4.61
CA ARG A 250 20.01 11.90 3.58
C ARG A 250 19.63 10.55 2.97
N ALA A 251 19.39 9.53 3.80
CA ALA A 251 19.08 8.18 3.33
C ALA A 251 17.79 8.12 2.50
N VAL A 252 16.77 8.90 2.88
CA VAL A 252 15.51 9.02 2.12
C VAL A 252 15.76 9.73 0.79
N ALA A 253 16.50 10.85 0.77
CA ALA A 253 16.81 11.57 -0.47
C ALA A 253 17.60 10.70 -1.47
N GLU A 254 18.61 9.95 -1.00
CA GLU A 254 19.37 8.99 -1.80
C GLU A 254 18.46 7.83 -2.26
N ALA A 255 17.63 7.26 -1.37
CA ALA A 255 16.68 6.20 -1.72
C ALA A 255 15.71 6.62 -2.81
N VAL A 256 15.11 7.82 -2.70
CA VAL A 256 14.21 8.39 -3.70
C VAL A 256 14.92 8.54 -5.04
N SER A 257 16.15 9.06 -5.04
CA SER A 257 16.95 9.22 -6.26
C SER A 257 17.25 7.85 -6.92
N VAL A 258 17.69 6.87 -6.14
CA VAL A 258 17.97 5.51 -6.63
C VAL A 258 16.69 4.83 -7.15
N PHE A 259 15.56 5.07 -6.49
CA PHE A 259 14.27 4.50 -6.87
C PHE A 259 13.82 5.05 -8.22
N ASN A 260 13.85 6.37 -8.39
CA ASN A 260 13.38 7.04 -9.62
C ASN A 260 14.33 6.88 -10.81
N ARG A 261 15.64 7.02 -10.60
CA ARG A 261 16.65 7.15 -11.69
C ARG A 261 17.62 5.97 -11.77
N GLY A 262 17.63 5.09 -10.76
CA GLY A 262 18.64 4.05 -10.64
C GLY A 262 19.92 4.53 -9.96
N ARG A 263 20.76 3.56 -9.60
CA ARG A 263 21.94 3.81 -8.78
C ARG A 263 23.06 4.49 -9.54
N ARG A 264 23.22 4.19 -10.84
CA ARG A 264 24.26 4.84 -11.67
C ARG A 264 24.07 6.35 -11.70
N GLU A 265 22.91 6.78 -12.18
CA GLU A 265 22.61 8.20 -12.37
C GLU A 265 22.58 8.95 -11.04
N THR A 266 22.08 8.31 -9.97
CA THR A 266 22.15 8.88 -8.61
C THR A 266 23.58 9.11 -8.16
N ASN A 267 24.45 8.11 -8.30
CA ASN A 267 25.85 8.23 -7.88
C ASN A 267 26.64 9.24 -8.72
N GLU A 268 26.35 9.32 -10.03
CA GLU A 268 26.91 10.35 -10.92
C GLU A 268 26.48 11.75 -10.48
N SER A 269 25.19 11.94 -10.16
CA SER A 269 24.66 13.21 -9.68
C SER A 269 25.25 13.62 -8.32
N ILE A 270 25.44 12.67 -7.40
CA ILE A 270 26.04 12.94 -6.08
C ILE A 270 27.52 13.31 -6.25
N ALA A 271 28.28 12.56 -7.07
CA ALA A 271 29.67 12.87 -7.33
C ALA A 271 29.84 14.27 -7.92
N ALA A 272 29.03 14.61 -8.92
CA ALA A 272 29.04 15.94 -9.54
C ALA A 272 28.69 17.05 -8.53
N GLY A 273 27.68 16.83 -7.67
CA GLY A 273 27.31 17.77 -6.61
C GLY A 273 28.40 17.99 -5.55
N LEU A 274 29.29 17.01 -5.38
CA LEU A 274 30.48 17.12 -4.52
C LEU A 274 31.71 17.68 -5.26
N GLY A 275 31.59 18.03 -6.54
CA GLY A 275 32.69 18.56 -7.36
C GLY A 275 33.60 17.48 -7.96
N TYR A 276 33.17 16.22 -8.00
CA TYR A 276 33.95 15.10 -8.54
C TYR A 276 33.32 14.50 -9.80
N THR A 277 34.17 14.01 -10.71
CA THR A 277 33.73 13.14 -11.80
C THR A 277 33.55 11.71 -11.29
N ALA A 278 32.46 11.05 -11.68
CA ALA A 278 32.22 9.67 -11.30
C ALA A 278 33.30 8.72 -11.89
N GLY A 279 34.11 8.12 -11.02
CA GLY A 279 35.15 7.18 -11.44
C GLY A 279 34.59 5.91 -12.09
N SER A 280 35.38 5.30 -12.99
CA SER A 280 34.98 4.11 -13.76
C SER A 280 34.52 2.93 -12.89
N CYS A 281 35.17 2.72 -11.73
CA CYS A 281 34.77 1.70 -10.75
C CYS A 281 33.39 1.95 -10.15
N LEU A 282 33.07 3.21 -9.81
CA LEU A 282 31.77 3.59 -9.26
C LEU A 282 30.67 3.36 -10.30
N VAL A 283 30.89 3.82 -11.54
CA VAL A 283 29.95 3.65 -12.65
C VAL A 283 29.70 2.16 -12.93
N ARG A 284 30.78 1.37 -13.07
CA ARG A 284 30.70 -0.07 -13.31
C ARG A 284 29.91 -0.81 -12.23
N ARG A 285 30.20 -0.53 -10.95
CA ARG A 285 29.52 -1.18 -9.82
C ARG A 285 28.04 -0.75 -9.72
N SER A 286 27.75 0.50 -10.06
CA SER A 286 26.37 1.03 -10.06
C SER A 286 25.53 0.36 -11.15
N LEU A 287 26.08 0.24 -12.37
CA LEU A 287 25.46 -0.50 -13.48
C LEU A 287 25.18 -1.96 -13.13
N GLU A 288 26.14 -2.64 -12.48
CA GLU A 288 25.95 -4.02 -12.04
C GLU A 288 24.77 -4.16 -11.07
N LYS A 289 24.64 -3.24 -10.11
CA LYS A 289 23.54 -3.22 -9.14
C LYS A 289 22.19 -2.92 -9.82
N ASP A 290 22.15 -1.98 -10.76
CA ASP A 290 20.94 -1.67 -11.53
C ASP A 290 20.49 -2.85 -12.39
N ARG A 291 21.43 -3.53 -13.07
CA ARG A 291 21.14 -4.76 -13.82
C ARG A 291 20.58 -5.88 -12.94
N LYS A 292 21.18 -6.09 -11.76
CA LYS A 292 20.68 -7.10 -10.78
C LYS A 292 19.26 -6.76 -10.31
N ARG A 293 18.99 -5.49 -10.01
CA ARG A 293 17.66 -5.01 -9.64
C ARG A 293 16.63 -5.29 -10.73
N LEU A 294 16.94 -4.93 -11.98
CA LEU A 294 16.05 -5.17 -13.12
C LEU A 294 15.79 -6.66 -13.33
N LYS A 295 16.83 -7.51 -13.30
CA LYS A 295 16.68 -8.97 -13.39
C LYS A 295 15.75 -9.54 -12.32
N LYS A 296 15.91 -9.11 -11.05
CA LYS A 296 15.04 -9.55 -9.96
C LYS A 296 13.59 -9.10 -10.16
N SER A 297 13.39 -7.86 -10.63
CA SER A 297 12.06 -7.32 -10.93
C SER A 297 11.38 -8.11 -12.05
N THR A 298 12.07 -8.36 -13.16
CA THR A 298 11.55 -9.15 -14.28
C THR A 298 11.22 -10.58 -13.86
N ALA A 299 12.10 -11.23 -13.08
CA ALA A 299 11.84 -12.58 -12.57
C ALA A 299 10.60 -12.64 -11.67
N ALA A 300 10.42 -11.66 -10.77
CA ALA A 300 9.23 -11.58 -9.92
C ALA A 300 7.95 -11.36 -10.74
N PHE A 301 7.99 -10.49 -11.75
CA PHE A 301 6.87 -10.27 -12.66
C PHE A 301 6.49 -11.55 -13.41
N LEU A 302 7.46 -12.24 -14.01
CA LEU A 302 7.23 -13.49 -14.73
C LEU A 302 6.72 -14.61 -13.82
N SER A 303 7.22 -14.69 -12.59
CA SER A 303 6.74 -15.66 -11.59
C SER A 303 5.28 -15.42 -11.21
N ASN A 304 4.91 -14.16 -10.98
CA ASN A 304 3.53 -13.78 -10.69
C ASN A 304 2.61 -14.07 -11.89
N ASP A 305 3.05 -13.76 -13.11
CA ASP A 305 2.29 -14.06 -14.33
C ASP A 305 2.13 -15.58 -14.55
N ALA A 306 3.19 -16.35 -14.34
CA ALA A 306 3.13 -17.82 -14.38
C ALA A 306 2.19 -18.39 -13.32
N SER A 307 2.20 -17.81 -12.11
CA SER A 307 1.31 -18.19 -11.01
C SER A 307 -0.15 -17.93 -11.38
N LYS A 308 -0.45 -16.75 -11.93
CA LYS A 308 -1.79 -16.40 -12.47
C LYS A 308 -2.23 -17.36 -13.58
N ARG A 309 -1.37 -17.64 -14.56
CA ARG A 309 -1.67 -18.59 -15.64
C ARG A 309 -1.90 -20.01 -15.11
N THR A 310 -1.17 -20.43 -14.08
CA THR A 310 -1.34 -21.75 -13.47
C THR A 310 -2.65 -21.85 -12.71
N LEU A 311 -3.03 -20.80 -11.97
CA LEU A 311 -4.35 -20.70 -11.32
C LEU A 311 -5.47 -20.77 -12.38
N ALA A 312 -5.42 -19.91 -13.41
CA ALA A 312 -6.40 -19.92 -14.51
C ALA A 312 -6.51 -21.29 -15.21
N LYS A 313 -5.39 -22.01 -15.38
CA LYS A 313 -5.39 -23.38 -15.95
C LYS A 313 -6.02 -24.42 -15.03
N ARG A 314 -5.81 -24.33 -13.71
CA ARG A 314 -6.46 -25.23 -12.73
C ARG A 314 -7.97 -25.01 -12.71
N HIS A 315 -8.39 -23.77 -12.89
CA HIS A 315 -9.78 -23.42 -13.09
C HIS A 315 -10.33 -23.95 -14.41
N LYS A 316 -9.53 -24.18 -15.47
CA LYS A 316 -9.97 -24.79 -16.74
C LYS A 316 -10.09 -26.33 -16.75
N VAL A 317 -9.84 -27.02 -15.64
CA VAL A 317 -9.99 -28.48 -15.60
C VAL A 317 -11.44 -28.85 -15.30
N ASP A 318 -12.02 -29.45 -16.33
CA ASP A 318 -13.37 -29.97 -16.53
C ASP A 318 -14.42 -28.98 -17.03
N ARG A 319 -15.06 -29.33 -18.15
CA ARG A 319 -16.27 -28.70 -18.66
C ARG A 319 -17.43 -29.11 -17.75
N SER A 320 -17.37 -28.76 -16.46
CA SER A 320 -18.58 -28.78 -15.67
C SER A 320 -19.46 -27.64 -16.17
N THR A 321 -20.76 -27.89 -16.28
CA THR A 321 -21.77 -26.89 -16.63
C THR A 321 -22.00 -25.87 -15.51
N ASP A 322 -21.15 -25.87 -14.48
CA ASP A 322 -21.32 -25.14 -13.22
C ASP A 322 -20.47 -23.87 -13.15
N TYR A 323 -21.04 -22.86 -12.48
CA TYR A 323 -20.43 -21.56 -12.25
C TYR A 323 -19.36 -21.65 -11.16
N SER A 324 -18.10 -21.35 -11.51
CA SER A 324 -16.98 -21.21 -10.57
C SER A 324 -16.45 -19.77 -10.63
N PRO A 325 -16.62 -18.95 -9.57
CA PRO A 325 -16.07 -17.60 -9.54
C PRO A 325 -14.54 -17.69 -9.60
N GLY A 326 -13.93 -17.17 -10.67
CA GLY A 326 -12.47 -17.24 -10.88
C GLY A 326 -12.00 -17.91 -12.18
N GLN A 327 -12.92 -18.53 -12.95
CA GLN A 327 -12.60 -18.99 -14.31
C GLN A 327 -12.54 -17.82 -15.31
N LEU A 328 -11.42 -17.09 -15.32
CA LEU A 328 -10.94 -16.31 -16.47
C LEU A 328 -9.52 -16.75 -16.84
#